data_AF-A0A4R0XXS7-F1
#
_entry.id   AF-A0A4R0XXS7-F1
#
_cell.length_a   1.000
_cell.length_b   1.000
_cell.length_c   1.000
_cell.angle_alpha   90.00
_cell.angle_beta   90.00
_cell.angle_gamma   90.00
#
_symmetry.space_group_name_H-M   'P 1'
#
loop_
_entity.id
_entity.type
_entity.pdbx_description
1 polymer ?
#
loop_
_entity_poly.entity_id
_entity_poly.type
_entity_poly.pdbx_seq_one_letter_code
_entity_poly.pdbx_strand_id
1 'polypeptide(L)'
;MNKNETYFKKNKQPSKHRPEIQFEKKRPVRTRVVKVTLFETEYELLQQKNMFSSIARLMREAALTSVKNEQLPVTKFSKLDREFLLELSRIGNNINQIAKAVNLDLASYRPLDAVKLLHLLLHLEYALNSLKAGLENDC
;
A
#
# COMPACT_ATOMS: atom_id res chain seq x y z
N MET A 1 78.05 -4.97 36.44
CA MET A 1 76.65 -5.44 36.23
C MET A 1 75.74 -4.22 36.34
N ASN A 2 74.80 -3.91 35.45
CA ASN A 2 73.81 -4.79 34.82
C ASN A 2 73.76 -4.56 33.29
N LYS A 3 74.00 -5.65 32.55
CA LYS A 3 73.77 -5.77 31.11
C LYS A 3 72.36 -6.32 31.00
N ASN A 4 71.47 -5.73 30.20
CA ASN A 4 70.46 -6.44 29.40
C ASN A 4 69.60 -5.42 28.63
N GLU A 5 69.77 -5.48 27.31
CA GLU A 5 68.72 -5.29 26.30
C GLU A 5 68.45 -3.85 25.84
N THR A 6 69.45 -3.13 25.30
CA THR A 6 69.72 -3.15 23.83
C THR A 6 68.99 -4.26 23.09
N TYR A 7 67.89 -3.99 22.38
CA TYR A 7 67.38 -4.63 21.13
C TYR A 7 65.91 -4.17 21.02
N PHE A 8 65.54 -3.07 20.37
CA PHE A 8 64.92 -3.08 19.03
C PHE A 8 64.68 -1.63 18.54
N LYS A 9 65.74 -0.83 18.34
CA LYS A 9 65.67 0.26 17.35
C LYS A 9 65.73 -0.37 15.96
N LYS A 10 64.62 -0.94 15.48
CA LYS A 10 64.50 -1.32 14.06
C LYS A 10 64.03 -0.12 13.27
N ASN A 11 64.99 0.44 12.55
CA ASN A 11 64.81 1.32 11.40
C ASN A 11 63.70 0.76 10.50
N LYS A 12 62.48 1.32 10.58
CA LYS A 12 61.48 1.15 9.53
C LYS A 12 61.85 2.14 8.43
N GLN A 13 62.58 1.62 7.45
CA GLN A 13 62.75 2.21 6.12
C GLN A 13 61.37 2.71 5.66
N PRO A 14 61.23 3.93 5.10
CA PRO A 14 59.95 4.37 4.57
C PRO A 14 59.54 3.37 3.48
N SER A 15 58.38 2.73 3.66
CA SER A 15 57.88 1.74 2.71
C SER A 15 57.72 2.44 1.35
N LYS A 16 58.50 1.94 0.39
CA LYS A 16 58.49 2.36 -1.03
C LYS A 16 57.06 2.52 -1.52
N HIS A 17 56.84 3.58 -2.29
CA HIS A 17 55.57 3.95 -2.92
C HIS A 17 54.75 2.72 -3.33
N ARG A 18 53.59 2.56 -2.70
CA ARG A 18 52.54 1.66 -3.18
C ARG A 18 52.04 2.30 -4.49
N PRO A 19 52.23 1.68 -5.66
CA PRO A 19 51.66 2.21 -6.88
C PRO A 19 50.14 2.22 -6.71
N GLU A 20 49.53 3.40 -6.81
CA GLU A 20 48.08 3.53 -6.92
C GLU A 20 47.68 2.91 -8.25
N ILE A 21 47.21 1.67 -8.21
CA ILE A 21 46.64 1.01 -9.38
C ILE A 21 45.33 1.74 -9.68
N GLN A 22 45.34 2.61 -10.69
CA GLN A 22 44.17 3.31 -11.17
C GLN A 22 43.29 2.32 -11.94
N PHE A 23 42.40 1.63 -11.21
CA PHE A 23 41.29 0.93 -11.85
C PHE A 23 40.25 1.95 -12.29
N GLU A 24 39.95 2.01 -13.59
CA GLU A 24 38.77 2.73 -14.07
C GLU A 24 37.52 2.20 -13.34
N LYS A 25 36.85 3.07 -12.59
CA LYS A 25 35.65 2.70 -11.82
C LYS A 25 34.49 2.46 -12.78
N LYS A 26 34.31 1.20 -13.19
CA LYS A 26 33.27 0.74 -14.15
C LYS A 26 31.80 0.91 -13.71
N ARG A 27 31.53 1.44 -12.50
CA ARG A 27 30.15 1.62 -12.00
C ARG A 27 29.92 3.07 -11.56
N PRO A 28 28.77 3.67 -11.92
CA PRO A 28 28.42 5.00 -11.43
C PRO A 28 28.37 4.97 -9.89
N VAL A 29 29.20 5.82 -9.28
CA VAL A 29 29.27 5.96 -7.82
C VAL A 29 28.18 6.94 -7.38
N ARG A 30 27.48 6.61 -6.30
CA ARG A 30 26.46 7.49 -5.72
C ARG A 30 27.15 8.69 -5.06
N THR A 31 26.81 9.91 -5.48
CA THR A 31 27.49 11.15 -5.04
C THR A 31 26.68 11.97 -4.02
N ARG A 32 25.36 11.82 -3.99
CA ARG A 32 24.48 12.58 -3.09
C ARG A 32 24.32 11.87 -1.74
N VAL A 33 24.42 12.64 -0.66
CA VAL A 33 24.28 12.16 0.73
C VAL A 33 23.12 12.92 1.39
N VAL A 34 22.23 12.19 2.04
CA VAL A 34 21.12 12.72 2.83
C VAL A 34 21.35 12.36 4.29
N LYS A 35 21.30 13.35 5.18
CA LYS A 35 21.40 13.14 6.63
C LYS A 35 19.99 13.02 7.20
N VAL A 36 19.78 12.03 8.07
CA VAL A 36 18.51 11.78 8.77
C VAL A 36 18.80 11.77 10.26
N THR A 37 18.09 12.60 11.01
CA THR A 37 18.17 12.64 12.47
C THR A 37 17.04 11.76 13.02
N LEU A 38 17.38 10.89 13.96
CA LEU A 38 16.47 9.91 14.56
C LEU A 38 16.59 9.97 16.07
N PHE A 39 15.54 9.55 16.77
CA PHE A 39 15.62 9.22 18.18
C PHE A 39 16.27 7.85 18.40
N GLU A 40 16.79 7.60 19.60
CA GLU A 40 17.48 6.35 19.93
C GLU A 40 16.57 5.13 19.73
N THR A 41 15.31 5.24 20.15
CA THR A 41 14.30 4.17 20.00
C THR A 41 14.00 3.84 18.53
N GLU A 42 13.99 4.85 17.67
CA GLU A 42 13.79 4.67 16.23
C GLU A 42 15.00 3.99 15.59
N TYR A 43 16.20 4.37 16.02
CA TYR A 43 17.44 3.77 15.55
C TYR A 43 17.56 2.29 15.93
N GLU A 44 17.24 1.93 17.18
CA GLU A 44 17.21 0.54 17.65
C GLU A 44 16.19 -0.30 16.86
N LEU A 45 14.97 0.24 16.66
CA LEU A 45 13.93 -0.44 15.89
C LEU A 45 14.39 -0.72 14.46
N LEU A 46 15.05 0.25 13.82
CA LEU A 46 15.59 0.09 12.48
C LEU A 46 16.69 -0.97 12.46
N GLN A 47 17.57 -1.00 13.46
CA GLN A 47 18.63 -1.99 13.55
C GLN A 47 18.07 -3.40 13.75
N GLN A 48 17.05 -3.58 14.59
CA GLN A 48 16.39 -4.86 14.83
C GLN A 48 15.64 -5.38 13.59
N LYS A 49 14.93 -4.50 12.87
CA LYS A 49 14.15 -4.85 11.67
C LYS A 49 14.98 -4.83 10.38
N ASN A 50 16.28 -4.59 10.48
CA ASN A 50 17.13 -4.50 9.30
C ASN A 50 17.42 -5.89 8.71
N MET A 51 16.71 -6.23 7.63
CA MET A 51 16.99 -7.45 6.86
C MET A 51 18.29 -7.35 6.04
N PHE A 52 18.88 -6.16 5.93
CA PHE A 52 20.13 -5.93 5.23
C PHE A 52 21.28 -5.74 6.22
N SER A 53 22.51 -6.04 5.82
CA SER A 53 23.68 -5.73 6.66
C SER A 53 23.91 -4.22 6.91
N SER A 54 23.23 -3.33 6.16
CA SER A 54 23.41 -1.87 6.25
C SER A 54 22.08 -1.11 6.27
N ILE A 55 21.91 -0.23 7.27
CA ILE A 55 20.74 0.64 7.44
C ILE A 55 20.57 1.58 6.25
N ALA A 56 21.67 2.09 5.68
CA ALA A 56 21.63 2.96 4.50
C ALA A 56 21.02 2.25 3.27
N ARG A 57 21.25 0.94 3.14
CA ARG A 57 20.64 0.13 2.08
C ARG A 57 19.16 -0.04 2.34
N LEU A 58 18.76 -0.36 3.57
CA LEU A 58 17.36 -0.48 3.97
C LEU A 58 16.58 0.80 3.64
N MET A 59 17.05 1.94 4.11
CA MET A 59 16.40 3.24 3.90
C MET A 59 16.23 3.57 2.42
N ARG A 60 17.28 3.32 1.63
CA ARG A 60 17.23 3.54 0.19
C ARG A 60 16.20 2.65 -0.49
N GLU A 61 16.26 1.34 -0.27
CA GLU A 61 15.37 0.41 -0.96
C GLU A 61 13.93 0.63 -0.52
N ALA A 62 13.68 0.92 0.77
CA ALA A 62 12.36 1.28 1.27
C ALA A 62 11.81 2.55 0.60
N ALA A 63 12.60 3.63 0.57
CA ALA A 63 12.19 4.90 -0.05
C ALA A 63 12.05 4.80 -1.58
N LEU A 64 12.92 4.07 -2.27
CA LEU A 64 12.77 3.86 -3.71
C LEU A 64 11.60 2.94 -4.04
N THR A 65 11.31 1.96 -3.19
CA THR A 65 10.15 1.08 -3.35
C THR A 65 8.87 1.84 -3.09
N SER A 66 8.81 2.71 -2.08
CA SER A 66 7.64 3.56 -1.84
C SER A 66 7.41 4.50 -3.03
N VAL A 67 8.43 5.20 -3.53
CA VAL A 67 8.31 6.10 -4.68
C VAL A 67 7.95 5.36 -5.97
N LYS A 68 8.48 4.15 -6.21
CA LYS A 68 8.10 3.34 -7.37
C LYS A 68 6.65 2.82 -7.28
N ASN A 69 6.21 2.52 -6.06
CA ASN A 69 4.86 2.05 -5.79
C ASN A 69 3.86 3.20 -5.64
N GLU A 70 4.30 4.45 -5.61
CA GLU A 70 3.48 5.67 -5.70
C GLU A 70 2.99 5.90 -7.14
N GLN A 71 2.35 4.89 -7.70
CA GLN A 71 1.24 5.11 -8.63
C GLN A 71 0.05 5.64 -7.83
N LEU A 72 0.17 6.87 -7.31
CA LEU A 72 -0.83 7.56 -6.49
C LEU A 72 -1.21 6.77 -5.21
N PRO A 73 -1.80 7.40 -4.19
CA PRO A 73 -2.64 6.67 -3.25
C PRO A 73 -3.87 6.22 -4.03
N VAL A 74 -3.75 5.18 -4.86
CA VAL A 74 -4.89 4.33 -5.16
C VAL A 74 -5.22 3.72 -3.81
N THR A 75 -6.14 4.40 -3.12
CA THR A 75 -6.95 3.89 -2.03
C THR A 75 -6.98 2.37 -2.13
N LYS A 76 -6.54 1.69 -1.07
CA LYS A 76 -6.52 0.23 -0.94
C LYS A 76 -7.93 -0.38 -0.94
N PHE A 77 -8.83 0.13 -1.76
CA PHE A 77 -9.80 -0.71 -2.40
C PHE A 77 -8.98 -1.64 -3.30
N SER A 78 -8.69 -2.83 -2.79
CA SER A 78 -8.75 -4.04 -3.62
C SER A 78 -9.84 -3.83 -4.66
N LYS A 79 -9.65 -4.28 -5.91
CA LYS A 79 -10.62 -4.23 -7.01
C LYS A 79 -11.95 -4.94 -6.67
N LEU A 80 -12.61 -4.59 -5.57
CA LEU A 80 -14.05 -4.61 -5.43
C LEU A 80 -14.51 -3.69 -6.54
N ASP A 81 -15.08 -4.33 -7.53
CA ASP A 81 -15.42 -3.75 -8.81
C ASP A 81 -16.13 -2.42 -8.55
N ARG A 82 -15.65 -1.34 -9.15
CA ARG A 82 -16.25 -0.02 -8.95
C ARG A 82 -17.76 -0.09 -9.26
N GLU A 83 -18.11 -0.91 -10.24
CA GLU A 83 -19.48 -1.27 -10.59
C GLU A 83 -20.21 -1.93 -9.43
N PHE A 84 -19.60 -2.89 -8.73
CA PHE A 84 -20.20 -3.51 -7.54
C PHE A 84 -20.51 -2.50 -6.43
N LEU A 85 -19.61 -1.54 -6.17
CA LEU A 85 -19.86 -0.49 -5.17
C LEU A 85 -20.97 0.48 -5.60
N LEU A 86 -21.06 0.80 -6.89
CA LEU A 86 -22.13 1.63 -7.43
C LEU A 86 -23.48 0.91 -7.36
N GLU A 87 -23.52 -0.37 -7.69
CA GLU A 87 -24.72 -1.20 -7.57
C GLU A 87 -25.15 -1.35 -6.11
N LEU A 88 -24.22 -1.59 -5.19
CA LEU A 88 -24.53 -1.63 -3.75
C LEU A 88 -25.09 -0.29 -3.24
N SER A 89 -24.55 0.83 -3.74
CA SER A 89 -25.05 2.18 -3.42
C SER A 89 -26.46 2.42 -3.96
N ARG A 90 -26.74 1.99 -5.19
CA ARG A 90 -28.08 2.03 -5.80
C ARG A 90 -29.09 1.23 -4.99
N ILE A 91 -28.71 0.02 -4.56
CA ILE A 91 -29.55 -0.83 -3.69
C ILE A 91 -29.83 -0.14 -2.36
N GLY A 92 -28.79 0.40 -1.70
CA GLY A 92 -28.94 1.12 -0.43
C GLY A 92 -29.88 2.33 -0.54
N ASN A 93 -29.79 3.08 -1.64
CA ASN A 93 -30.69 4.20 -1.91
C ASN A 93 -32.13 3.76 -2.11
N ASN A 94 -32.37 2.64 -2.80
CA ASN A 94 -33.72 2.09 -2.98
C ASN A 94 -34.32 1.64 -1.65
N ILE A 95 -33.55 0.95 -0.80
CA ILE A 95 -33.99 0.53 0.54
C ILE A 95 -34.36 1.76 1.38
N ASN A 96 -33.55 2.83 1.32
CA ASN A 96 -33.83 4.06 2.05
C ASN A 96 -35.13 4.74 1.56
N GLN A 97 -35.42 4.70 0.26
CA GLN A 97 -36.67 5.21 -0.29
C GLN A 97 -37.88 4.40 0.17
N ILE A 98 -37.78 3.06 0.17
CA ILE A 98 -38.83 2.17 0.69
C ILE A 98 -39.07 2.45 2.17
N ALA A 99 -38.00 2.52 2.98
CA ALA A 99 -38.11 2.81 4.39
C ALA A 99 -38.79 4.16 4.65
N LYS A 100 -38.42 5.22 3.90
CA LYS A 100 -39.08 6.52 3.98
C LYS A 100 -40.54 6.46 3.57
N ALA A 101 -40.88 5.77 2.48
CA ALA A 101 -42.25 5.62 2.02
C ALA A 101 -43.11 4.89 3.07
N VAL A 102 -42.61 3.77 3.62
CA VAL A 102 -43.27 3.01 4.68
C VAL A 102 -43.44 3.87 5.94
N ASN A 103 -42.40 4.57 6.38
CA ASN A 103 -42.47 5.42 7.57
C ASN A 103 -43.43 6.61 7.37
N LEU A 104 -43.47 7.19 6.17
CA LEU A 104 -44.41 8.25 5.81
C LEU A 104 -45.85 7.72 5.80
N ASP A 105 -46.08 6.52 5.28
CA ASP A 105 -47.41 5.91 5.19
C ASP A 105 -47.93 5.47 6.57
N LEU A 106 -47.05 4.88 7.40
CA LEU A 106 -47.33 4.54 8.79
C LEU A 106 -47.67 5.79 9.62
N ALA A 107 -46.96 6.91 9.40
CA ALA A 107 -47.24 8.19 10.03
C ALA A 107 -48.51 8.86 9.49
N SER A 108 -48.95 8.53 8.28
CA SER A 108 -50.11 9.13 7.61
C SER A 108 -51.44 8.47 7.98
N TYR A 109 -51.47 7.43 8.82
CA TYR A 109 -52.67 6.69 9.23
C TYR A 109 -53.51 6.18 8.03
N ARG A 110 -52.88 6.04 6.87
CA ARG A 110 -53.46 5.41 5.68
C ARG A 110 -53.03 3.95 5.69
N PRO A 111 -53.94 2.99 5.47
CA PRO A 111 -53.53 1.60 5.38
C PRO A 111 -52.61 1.48 4.19
N LEU A 112 -51.40 0.98 4.45
CA LEU A 112 -50.42 0.62 3.43
C LEU A 112 -51.15 -0.20 2.38
N ASP A 113 -51.25 0.33 1.16
CA ASP A 113 -52.03 -0.29 0.09
C ASP A 113 -51.24 -1.52 -0.38
N ALA A 114 -51.29 -2.58 0.42
CA ALA A 114 -50.55 -3.81 0.27
C ALA A 114 -50.80 -4.43 -1.11
N VAL A 115 -51.95 -4.13 -1.71
CA VAL A 115 -52.31 -4.50 -3.08
C VAL A 115 -51.44 -3.75 -4.10
N LYS A 116 -51.25 -2.43 -3.94
CA LYS A 116 -50.34 -1.66 -4.80
C LYS A 116 -48.88 -2.07 -4.61
N LEU A 117 -48.45 -2.31 -3.37
CA LEU A 117 -47.09 -2.78 -3.11
C LEU A 117 -46.84 -4.17 -3.71
N LEU A 118 -47.77 -5.11 -3.50
CA LEU A 118 -47.71 -6.45 -4.08
C LEU A 118 -47.70 -6.40 -5.61
N HIS A 119 -48.56 -5.58 -6.20
CA HIS A 119 -48.59 -5.39 -7.66
C HIS A 119 -47.27 -4.83 -8.19
N LEU A 120 -46.64 -3.88 -7.49
CA LEU A 120 -45.34 -3.34 -7.87
C LEU A 120 -44.23 -4.40 -7.79
N LEU A 121 -44.23 -5.21 -6.74
CA LEU A 121 -43.26 -6.30 -6.56
C LEU A 121 -43.43 -7.38 -7.62
N LEU A 122 -44.67 -7.72 -7.99
CA LEU A 122 -44.96 -8.69 -9.06
C LEU A 122 -44.47 -8.19 -10.42
N HIS A 123 -44.64 -6.90 -10.71
CA HIS A 123 -44.11 -6.30 -11.94
C HIS A 123 -42.59 -6.32 -12.00
N LEU A 124 -41.91 -6.08 -10.87
CA LEU A 124 -40.45 -6.19 -10.80
C LEU A 124 -39.97 -7.62 -11.01
N GLU A 125 -40.66 -8.60 -10.41
CA GLU A 125 -40.37 -10.02 -10.63
C GLU A 125 -40.50 -10.39 -12.11
N TYR A 126 -41.57 -9.96 -12.78
CA TYR A 126 -41.77 -10.20 -14.21
C TYR A 126 -40.67 -9.55 -15.06
N ALA A 127 -40.32 -8.30 -14.78
CA ALA A 127 -39.28 -7.58 -15.51
C ALA A 127 -37.90 -8.25 -15.37
N LEU A 128 -37.52 -8.67 -14.16
CA LEU A 128 -36.26 -9.38 -13.91
C LEU A 128 -36.22 -10.75 -14.60
N ASN A 129 -37.33 -11.50 -14.56
CA ASN A 129 -37.44 -12.78 -15.25
C ASN A 129 -37.38 -12.61 -16.77
N SER A 130 -37.96 -11.54 -17.32
CA SER A 130 -37.90 -11.24 -18.76
C SER A 130 -36.49 -10.87 -19.21
N LEU A 131 -35.76 -10.09 -18.41
CA LEU A 131 -34.35 -9.76 -18.67
C LEU A 131 -33.46 -10.99 -18.58
N LYS A 132 -33.70 -11.86 -17.58
CA LYS A 132 -33.00 -13.14 -17.45
C LYS A 132 -33.24 -14.05 -18.65
N ALA A 133 -34.49 -14.20 -19.08
CA ALA A 133 -34.84 -15.00 -20.24
C ALA A 133 -34.24 -14.43 -21.54
N GLY A 134 -34.20 -13.10 -21.70
CA GLY A 134 -33.51 -12.46 -22.83
C GLY A 134 -32.02 -12.83 -22.89
N LEU A 135 -31.33 -12.80 -21.74
CA LEU A 135 -29.91 -13.18 -21.65
C LEU A 135 -29.64 -14.67 -21.91
N GLU A 136 -30.62 -15.55 -21.69
CA GLU A 136 -30.49 -16.99 -21.96
C GLU A 136 -30.72 -17.36 -23.43
N ASN A 137 -31.37 -16.49 -24.23
CA ASN A 137 -31.68 -16.74 -25.66
C ASN A 137 -30.68 -16.11 -26.64
N ASP A 138 -29.74 -15.27 -26.16
CA ASP A 138 -28.69 -14.62 -26.96
C ASP A 138 -27.33 -15.37 -26.95
N CYS A 139 -27.33 -16.67 -26.63
CA CYS A 139 -26.18 -17.60 -26.74
C CYS A 139 -26.43 -18.67 -27.80
#